data_AF-A0A2G7G1L6-F1
#
_entry.id   AF-A0A2G7G1L6-F1
#
_cell.length_a   1.000
_cell.length_b   1.000
_cell.length_c   1.000
_cell.angle_alpha   90.00
_cell.angle_beta   90.00
_cell.angle_gamma   90.00
#
_symmetry.space_group_name_H-M   'P 1'
#
loop_
_entity.id
_entity.type
_entity.pdbx_description
1 polymer ?
#
loop_
_entity_poly.entity_id
_entity_poly.type
_entity_poly.pdbx_seq_one_letter_code
_entity_poly.pdbx_strand_id
1 'polypeptide(L)'
;HLKPNGYLEQVEVSVVPKSDDGSTNNTVFEEWGRVSLQAGDAFGKTLRIIDEAKEKMIKAGFVDVQEHRFKCPVGPWAKDPRLKVLGKYNRLQWEMGIEGWSMMLLTRF
;
A
#
# COMPACT_ATOMS: atom_id res chain seq x y z
N HIS A 1 -5.67 20.54 -12.42
CA HIS A 1 -4.26 20.87 -12.75
C HIS A 1 -3.65 21.67 -11.61
N LEU A 2 -2.37 21.47 -11.31
CA LEU A 2 -1.64 22.28 -10.32
C LEU A 2 -1.43 23.71 -10.86
N LYS A 3 -1.46 24.69 -9.95
CA LYS A 3 -1.02 26.05 -10.25
C LYS A 3 0.52 26.08 -10.36
N PRO A 4 1.11 27.05 -11.08
CA PRO A 4 2.56 27.25 -11.06
C PRO A 4 3.09 27.33 -9.62
N ASN A 5 4.23 26.69 -9.36
CA ASN A 5 4.89 26.59 -8.05
C ASN A 5 4.09 25.87 -6.94
N GLY A 6 3.03 25.12 -7.29
CA GLY A 6 2.31 24.30 -6.32
C GLY A 6 2.99 22.98 -6.00
N TYR A 7 2.61 22.38 -4.86
CA TYR A 7 3.11 21.09 -4.40
C TYR A 7 2.07 19.99 -4.59
N LEU A 8 2.53 18.80 -4.97
CA LEU A 8 1.73 17.58 -4.94
C LEU A 8 2.23 16.70 -3.80
N GLU A 9 1.32 16.29 -2.93
CA GLU A 9 1.57 15.22 -1.97
C GLU A 9 0.78 13.98 -2.39
N GLN A 10 1.45 12.84 -2.44
CA GLN A 10 0.84 11.55 -2.73
C GLN A 10 1.16 10.59 -1.58
N VAL A 11 0.11 10.01 -1.01
CA VAL A 11 0.20 9.07 0.11
C VAL A 11 -0.38 7.74 -0.34
N GLU A 12 0.41 6.69 -0.24
CA GLU A 12 0.04 5.35 -0.70
C GLU A 12 0.23 4.32 0.40
N VAL A 13 -0.55 3.24 0.34
CA VAL A 13 -0.41 2.07 1.21
C VAL A 13 -0.11 0.86 0.33
N SER A 14 0.92 0.09 0.69
CA SER A 14 1.25 -1.13 -0.05
C SER A 14 0.14 -2.17 0.14
N VAL A 15 -0.27 -2.82 -0.96
CA VAL A 15 -1.17 -3.98 -0.91
C VAL A 15 -0.47 -5.24 -0.39
N VAL A 16 0.87 -5.26 -0.39
CA VAL A 16 1.70 -6.42 -0.03
C VAL A 16 2.09 -6.35 1.44
N PRO A 17 1.57 -7.25 2.30
CA PRO A 17 2.03 -7.35 3.69
C PRO A 17 3.49 -7.82 3.73
N LYS A 18 4.26 -7.24 4.65
CA LYS A 18 5.67 -7.58 4.87
C LYS A 18 5.91 -7.77 6.36
N SER A 19 6.91 -8.56 6.68
CA SER A 19 7.42 -8.72 8.05
C SER A 19 8.93 -8.50 8.07
N ASP A 20 9.45 -8.00 9.19
CA ASP A 20 10.91 -7.89 9.40
C ASP A 20 11.51 -9.23 9.86
N ASP A 21 10.69 -10.14 10.41
CA ASP A 21 11.09 -11.41 11.01
C ASP A 21 10.69 -12.65 10.19
N GLY A 22 10.12 -12.45 9.00
CA GLY A 22 9.67 -13.54 8.11
C GLY A 22 8.35 -14.19 8.52
N SER A 23 7.62 -13.66 9.51
CA SER A 23 6.31 -14.18 9.94
C SER A 23 5.23 -14.17 8.84
N THR A 24 5.44 -13.45 7.74
CA THR A 24 4.55 -13.48 6.57
C THR A 24 4.82 -14.64 5.61
N ASN A 25 5.97 -15.31 5.70
CA ASN A 25 6.38 -16.33 4.73
C ASN A 25 5.50 -17.58 4.84
N ASN A 26 5.14 -18.17 3.69
CA ASN A 26 4.25 -19.32 3.57
C ASN A 26 2.87 -19.12 4.24
N THR A 27 2.41 -17.86 4.30
CA THR A 27 1.08 -17.53 4.84
C THR A 27 0.16 -17.01 3.74
N VAL A 28 -1.13 -16.93 4.05
CA VAL A 28 -2.13 -16.30 3.18
C VAL A 28 -1.77 -14.85 2.82
N PHE A 29 -0.98 -14.16 3.64
CA PHE A 29 -0.56 -12.78 3.36
C PHE A 29 0.48 -12.68 2.24
N GLU A 30 1.38 -13.67 2.13
CA GLU A 30 2.31 -13.76 1.00
C GLU A 30 1.54 -14.06 -0.30
N GLU A 31 0.60 -15.01 -0.24
CA GLU A 31 -0.27 -15.31 -1.38
C GLU A 31 -1.14 -14.11 -1.78
N TRP A 32 -1.75 -13.43 -0.82
CA TRP A 32 -2.52 -12.21 -1.02
C TRP A 32 -1.72 -11.17 -1.80
N GLY A 33 -0.50 -10.84 -1.33
CA GLY A 33 0.36 -9.88 -2.00
C GLY A 33 0.62 -10.27 -3.46
N ARG A 34 0.98 -11.54 -3.70
CA ARG A 34 1.22 -12.05 -5.07
C ARG A 34 -0.03 -11.94 -5.95
N VAL A 35 -1.17 -12.42 -5.47
CA VAL A 35 -2.43 -12.46 -6.23
C VAL A 35 -2.97 -11.04 -6.48
N SER A 36 -2.93 -10.15 -5.50
CA SER A 36 -3.35 -8.75 -5.68
C SER A 36 -2.52 -8.04 -6.75
N LEU A 37 -1.20 -8.26 -6.79
CA LEU A 37 -0.36 -7.67 -7.83
C LEU A 37 -0.73 -8.19 -9.23
N GLN A 38 -0.93 -9.51 -9.37
CA GLN A 38 -1.38 -10.12 -10.64
C GLN A 38 -2.74 -9.60 -11.08
N ALA A 39 -3.67 -9.47 -10.14
CA ALA A 39 -4.99 -8.90 -10.35
C ALA A 39 -4.94 -7.44 -10.84
N GLY A 40 -4.10 -6.61 -10.20
CA GLY A 40 -3.89 -5.22 -10.62
C GLY A 40 -3.34 -5.12 -12.05
N ASP A 41 -2.38 -5.99 -12.39
CA ASP A 41 -1.82 -6.05 -13.74
C ASP A 41 -2.87 -6.46 -14.79
N ALA A 42 -3.68 -7.48 -14.49
CA ALA A 42 -4.80 -7.91 -15.34
C ALA A 42 -5.89 -6.84 -15.50
N PHE A 43 -6.20 -6.13 -14.41
CA PHE A 43 -7.14 -5.00 -14.41
C PHE A 43 -6.61 -3.76 -15.16
N GLY A 44 -5.31 -3.72 -15.47
CA GLY A 44 -4.67 -2.58 -16.13
C GLY A 44 -4.31 -1.42 -15.20
N LYS A 45 -4.29 -1.64 -13.87
CA LYS A 45 -3.82 -0.66 -12.87
C LYS A 45 -2.85 -1.31 -11.89
N THR A 46 -1.58 -0.92 -11.98
CA THR A 46 -0.53 -1.38 -11.06
C THR A 46 -0.87 -1.07 -9.59
N LEU A 47 -0.73 -2.08 -8.74
CA LEU A 47 -0.79 -1.93 -7.27
C LEU A 47 0.61 -1.74 -6.64
N ARG A 48 1.62 -1.45 -7.47
CA ARG A 48 3.00 -1.14 -7.03
C ARG A 48 3.25 0.37 -6.94
N ILE A 49 2.20 1.19 -6.90
CA ILE A 49 2.31 2.65 -6.93
C ILE A 49 3.16 3.21 -5.79
N ILE A 50 3.15 2.58 -4.62
CA ILE A 50 4.01 2.97 -3.48
C ILE A 50 5.52 2.90 -3.82
N ASP A 51 5.91 2.02 -4.75
CA ASP A 51 7.29 1.88 -5.20
C ASP A 51 7.61 2.68 -6.46
N GLU A 52 6.58 3.04 -7.24
CA GLU A 52 6.73 3.72 -8.52
C GLU A 52 6.45 5.24 -8.46
N ALA A 53 5.76 5.72 -7.41
CA ALA A 53 5.23 7.08 -7.35
C ALA A 53 6.32 8.15 -7.50
N LYS A 54 7.43 8.00 -6.77
CA LYS A 54 8.56 8.94 -6.84
C LYS A 54 9.09 9.09 -8.27
N GLU A 55 9.37 7.96 -8.93
CA GLU A 55 9.90 7.96 -10.30
C GLU A 55 8.88 8.53 -11.30
N LYS A 56 7.59 8.21 -11.12
CA LYS A 56 6.51 8.78 -11.94
C LYS A 56 6.40 10.29 -11.78
N MET A 57 6.52 10.82 -10.57
CA MET A 57 6.53 12.28 -10.34
C MET A 57 7.71 12.95 -11.03
N ILE A 58 8.92 12.37 -10.93
CA ILE A 58 10.11 12.89 -11.61
C ILE A 58 9.89 12.89 -13.13
N LYS A 59 9.41 11.78 -13.70
CA LYS A 59 9.11 11.67 -15.14
C LYS A 59 8.04 12.66 -15.61
N ALA A 60 7.12 13.04 -14.73
CA ALA A 60 6.09 14.05 -15.01
C ALA A 60 6.61 15.50 -14.92
N GLY A 61 7.88 15.71 -14.58
CA GLY A 61 8.51 17.04 -14.52
C GLY A 61 8.43 17.74 -13.17
N PHE A 62 8.02 17.02 -12.10
CA PHE A 62 8.14 17.57 -10.75
C PHE A 62 9.61 17.63 -10.32
N VAL A 63 9.96 18.70 -9.62
CA VAL A 63 11.29 18.92 -9.03
C VAL A 63 11.23 18.69 -7.51
N ASP A 64 12.40 18.55 -6.88
CA ASP A 64 12.54 18.38 -5.43
C ASP A 64 11.74 17.21 -4.82
N VAL A 65 11.54 16.14 -5.60
CA VAL A 65 10.71 15.00 -5.18
C VAL A 65 11.32 14.25 -3.98
N GLN A 66 10.65 14.34 -2.83
CA GLN A 66 10.99 13.61 -1.61
C GLN A 66 10.13 12.36 -1.46
N GLU A 67 10.70 11.29 -0.88
CA GLU A 67 9.96 10.08 -0.52
C GLU A 67 10.26 9.74 0.94
N HIS A 68 9.20 9.53 1.72
CA HIS A 68 9.27 9.06 3.10
C HIS A 68 8.47 7.77 3.24
N ARG A 69 9.13 6.71 3.71
CA ARG A 69 8.50 5.40 3.93
C ARG A 69 8.28 5.18 5.42
N PHE A 70 7.06 4.77 5.76
CA PHE A 70 6.64 4.51 7.14
C PHE A 70 6.16 3.07 7.29
N LYS A 71 6.42 2.46 8.45
CA LYS A 71 5.83 1.17 8.80
C LYS A 71 4.40 1.39 9.29
N CYS A 72 3.45 0.65 8.71
CA CYS A 72 2.06 0.60 9.15
C CYS A 72 1.71 -0.85 9.53
N PRO A 73 1.78 -1.22 10.82
CA PRO A 73 1.48 -2.58 11.26
C PRO A 73 0.03 -2.96 10.94
N VAL A 74 -0.24 -4.26 10.77
CA VAL A 74 -1.60 -4.80 10.74
C VAL A 74 -1.88 -5.43 12.10
N GLY A 75 -2.45 -4.65 13.02
CA GLY A 75 -2.80 -5.07 14.38
C GLY A 75 -2.00 -4.40 15.49
N PRO A 76 -2.47 -4.50 16.75
CA PRO A 76 -1.92 -3.77 17.90
C PRO A 76 -0.73 -4.50 18.57
N TRP A 77 0.14 -5.14 17.79
CA TRP A 77 1.25 -5.95 18.31
C TRP A 77 2.58 -5.18 18.43
N ALA A 78 2.72 -4.03 17.77
CA ALA A 78 3.94 -3.23 17.85
C ALA A 78 4.23 -2.80 19.30
N LYS A 79 5.51 -2.82 19.70
CA LYS A 79 5.95 -2.37 21.03
C LYS A 79 5.77 -0.86 21.20
N ASP A 80 6.08 -0.10 20.14
CA ASP A 80 5.89 1.34 20.08
C ASP A 80 4.40 1.71 20.28
N PRO A 81 4.05 2.56 21.26
CA PRO A 81 2.65 2.91 21.53
C PRO A 81 1.91 3.58 20.37
N ARG A 82 2.61 4.41 19.57
CA ARG A 82 2.02 5.07 18.41
C ARG A 82 1.76 4.07 17.29
N LEU A 83 2.71 3.19 17.00
CA LEU A 83 2.53 2.13 16.00
C LEU A 83 1.47 1.11 16.42
N LYS A 84 1.32 0.85 17.71
CA LYS A 84 0.26 0.00 18.26
C LYS A 84 -1.13 0.56 17.96
N VAL A 85 -1.32 1.86 18.19
CA VAL A 85 -2.59 2.55 17.89
C VAL A 85 -2.83 2.58 16.38
N LEU A 86 -1.83 2.93 15.58
CA LEU A 86 -1.93 2.91 14.13
C LEU A 86 -2.32 1.52 13.60
N GLY A 87 -1.66 0.48 14.12
CA GLY A 87 -1.93 -0.89 13.71
C GLY A 87 -3.33 -1.38 14.08
N LYS A 88 -3.90 -0.90 15.19
CA LYS A 88 -5.30 -1.15 15.54
C LYS A 88 -6.25 -0.60 14.46
N TYR A 89 -6.04 0.63 14.00
CA TYR A 89 -6.87 1.24 12.96
C TYR A 89 -6.66 0.59 11.59
N ASN A 90 -5.43 0.29 11.22
CA ASN A 90 -5.15 -0.41 9.95
C ASN A 90 -5.80 -1.80 9.92
N ARG A 91 -5.73 -2.55 11.04
CA ARG A 91 -6.44 -3.83 11.15
C ARG A 91 -7.95 -3.67 10.95
N LEU A 92 -8.57 -2.66 11.56
CA LEU A 92 -10.00 -2.39 11.38
C LEU A 92 -10.33 -2.06 9.91
N GLN A 93 -9.50 -1.26 9.24
CA GLN A 93 -9.65 -0.96 7.81
C GLN A 93 -9.61 -2.24 6.96
N TRP A 94 -8.67 -3.16 7.25
CA TRP A 94 -8.60 -4.46 6.58
C TRP A 94 -9.85 -5.31 6.83
N GLU A 95 -10.23 -5.49 8.09
CA GLU A 95 -11.39 -6.31 8.47
C GLU A 95 -12.70 -5.79 7.85
N MET A 96 -12.86 -4.48 7.70
CA MET A 96 -14.06 -3.89 7.10
C MET A 96 -14.02 -3.84 5.56
N GLY A 97 -12.82 -3.76 4.95
CA GLY A 97 -12.67 -3.46 3.52
C GLY A 97 -12.26 -4.63 2.64
N ILE A 98 -11.57 -5.64 3.20
CA ILE A 98 -10.86 -6.64 2.42
C ILE A 98 -11.78 -7.44 1.50
N GLU A 99 -12.98 -7.80 1.96
CA GLU A 99 -13.95 -8.54 1.15
C GLU A 99 -14.33 -7.74 -0.11
N GLY A 100 -14.63 -6.44 0.04
CA GLY A 100 -15.02 -5.59 -1.08
C GLY A 100 -13.91 -5.41 -2.11
N TRP A 101 -12.68 -5.16 -1.66
CA TRP A 101 -11.53 -5.06 -2.57
C TRP A 101 -11.27 -6.38 -3.28
N SER A 102 -11.34 -7.50 -2.56
CA SER A 102 -11.15 -8.84 -3.11
C SER A 102 -12.20 -9.17 -4.16
N MET A 103 -13.47 -8.96 -3.87
CA MET A 103 -14.54 -9.28 -4.82
C MET A 103 -14.41 -8.47 -6.10
N MET A 104 -14.12 -7.16 -5.99
CA MET A 104 -13.92 -6.34 -7.19
C MET A 104 -12.68 -6.77 -7.97
N LEU A 105 -11.55 -6.91 -7.28
CA LEU A 105 -10.26 -7.23 -7.89
C LEU A 105 -10.04 -8.71 -8.18
N LEU A 106 -10.94 -9.65 -7.91
CA LEU A 106 -10.69 -11.06 -8.21
C LEU A 106 -11.79 -11.71 -9.04
N THR A 107 -12.86 -10.98 -9.34
CA THR A 107 -14.01 -11.55 -10.07
C THR A 107 -14.48 -10.72 -11.26
N ARG A 108 -14.00 -9.48 -11.43
CA ARG A 108 -14.60 -8.51 -12.38
C ARG A 108 -13.69 -8.06 -13.52
N PHE A 109 -12.69 -8.85 -13.92
CA PHE A 109 -11.86 -8.57 -15.08
C PHE A 109 -11.49 -9.84 -15.84
#